data_AF-A0A926HHC9-F1
#
_entry.id   AF-A0A926HHC9-F1
#
_cell.length_a   1.000
_cell.length_b   1.000
_cell.length_c   1.000
_cell.angle_alpha   90.00
_cell.angle_beta   90.00
_cell.angle_gamma   90.00
#
_symmetry.space_group_name_H-M   'P 1'
#
loop_
_entity.id
_entity.type
_entity.pdbx_description
1 polymer ?
#
loop_
_entity_poly.entity_id
_entity_poly.type
_entity_poly.pdbx_seq_one_letter_code
_entity_poly.pdbx_strand_id
1 'polypeptide(L)'
;MTNNRRVAVDLAQTDPSTPAELCAVAVPAADPTNREYTEPEQVLEAGVDYRAIFCTDAGPVYLDLFETYAPVTVNSFVFLAQNDYYNNTIFHRVIQDFMVQGGDPTATGSGGPGYQFKDEFVGFLNFDRPGWLAMANANNPEQGIVGTNGSQFFITTVPTTHLDYRHTIFGEVLEGQENVDNVVIRDPGQPDSPSTKLETVLIITDPALVETTYTAPVSAEPAEILTALDGFKAQLPADIVMTNPTELSTLETEVATAPEEVSADYQGFLEKYNYQSGATSTIDNTSCNLDSYAFVNLSYTLSAFGSADDAFAALSDGFLETLAAAEGFTKTETSLLGANLYTRPVELCNTTATQGRIYVQRGHYIATIEAAIPADRPYGVDAVMDQFAARIYELTLADILRREVRRQ
;
A
#
# COMPACT_ATOMS: atom_id res chain seq x y z
N MET A 1 5.20 -22.84 -26.73
CA MET A 1 5.68 -21.81 -27.68
C MET A 1 6.37 -20.78 -26.82
N THR A 2 7.63 -20.52 -27.09
CA THR A 2 8.55 -19.77 -26.21
C THR A 2 8.09 -18.33 -26.01
N ASN A 3 7.96 -17.95 -24.74
CA ASN A 3 7.67 -16.61 -24.23
C ASN A 3 8.63 -15.57 -24.81
N ASN A 4 8.15 -14.69 -25.68
CA ASN A 4 8.73 -13.36 -25.89
C ASN A 4 8.13 -12.44 -24.80
N ARG A 5 8.54 -12.62 -23.54
CA ARG A 5 8.16 -11.68 -22.47
C ARG A 5 9.16 -10.53 -22.52
N ARG A 6 8.76 -9.39 -23.09
CA ARG A 6 9.55 -8.15 -22.99
C ARG A 6 9.49 -7.64 -21.55
N VAL A 7 10.30 -8.24 -20.69
CA VAL A 7 10.84 -7.56 -19.50
C VAL A 7 12.01 -6.73 -20.01
N ALA A 8 12.28 -5.55 -19.45
CA ALA A 8 13.45 -4.75 -19.84
C ALA A 8 14.78 -5.54 -19.72
N VAL A 9 14.81 -6.60 -18.92
CA VAL A 9 15.91 -7.57 -18.84
C VAL A 9 16.21 -8.27 -20.18
N ASP A 10 15.25 -8.35 -21.11
CA ASP A 10 15.41 -8.95 -22.44
C ASP A 10 15.90 -7.94 -23.51
N LEU A 11 15.98 -6.65 -23.16
CA LEU A 11 16.93 -5.75 -23.82
C LEU A 11 18.29 -6.12 -23.25
N ALA A 12 19.05 -6.96 -23.97
CA ALA A 12 20.33 -7.53 -23.56
C ALA A 12 21.39 -6.47 -23.16
N GLN A 13 21.20 -5.80 -22.05
CA GLN A 13 22.01 -4.71 -21.53
C GLN A 13 22.63 -5.20 -20.24
N THR A 14 23.96 -5.39 -20.29
CA THR A 14 24.77 -5.75 -19.12
C THR A 14 25.14 -4.54 -18.27
N ASP A 15 24.89 -3.33 -18.77
CA ASP A 15 25.31 -2.07 -18.17
C ASP A 15 24.07 -1.23 -17.79
N PRO A 16 24.07 -0.58 -16.62
CA PRO A 16 22.98 0.31 -16.21
C PRO A 16 22.76 1.43 -17.24
N SER A 17 21.49 1.79 -17.47
CA SER A 17 21.11 2.84 -18.43
C SER A 17 20.06 3.77 -17.81
N THR A 18 20.05 5.03 -18.25
CA THR A 18 19.04 6.00 -17.79
C THR A 18 17.65 5.67 -18.34
N PRO A 19 16.55 6.11 -17.69
CA PRO A 19 15.21 5.94 -18.23
C PRO A 19 15.03 6.47 -19.66
N ALA A 20 15.72 7.57 -20.00
CA ALA A 20 15.70 8.15 -21.34
C ALA A 20 16.34 7.24 -22.39
N GLU A 21 17.49 6.62 -22.08
CA GLU A 21 18.18 5.69 -22.98
C GLU A 21 17.38 4.42 -23.20
N LEU A 22 16.78 3.88 -22.13
CA LEU A 22 15.89 2.71 -22.19
C LEU A 22 14.69 2.98 -23.09
N CYS A 23 14.05 4.15 -22.95
CA CYS A 23 12.95 4.54 -23.83
C CYS A 23 13.38 4.75 -25.28
N ALA A 24 14.56 5.33 -25.53
CA ALA A 24 15.06 5.54 -26.88
C ALA A 24 15.30 4.22 -27.65
N VAL A 25 15.60 3.13 -26.95
CA VAL A 25 15.74 1.79 -27.55
C VAL A 25 14.38 1.12 -27.77
N ALA A 26 13.42 1.37 -26.88
CA ALA A 26 12.11 0.72 -26.91
C ALA A 26 11.12 1.33 -27.93
N VAL A 27 11.34 2.59 -28.33
CA VAL A 27 10.47 3.35 -29.23
C VAL A 27 11.06 3.39 -30.66
N PRO A 28 10.25 3.22 -31.73
CA PRO A 28 8.79 3.08 -31.73
C PRO A 28 8.34 1.67 -31.37
N ALA A 29 7.32 1.58 -30.52
CA ALA A 29 6.68 0.32 -30.16
C ALA A 29 5.59 -0.07 -31.17
N ALA A 30 5.46 -1.37 -31.42
CA ALA A 30 4.40 -1.90 -32.26
C ALA A 30 3.07 -1.91 -31.51
N ASP A 31 1.97 -1.70 -32.23
CA ASP A 31 0.63 -1.90 -31.67
C ASP A 31 0.39 -3.39 -31.36
N PRO A 32 -0.24 -3.71 -30.22
CA PRO A 32 -0.58 -5.08 -29.89
C PRO A 32 -1.67 -5.60 -30.82
N THR A 33 -1.65 -6.90 -31.13
CA THR A 33 -2.68 -7.53 -31.95
C THR A 33 -3.98 -7.79 -31.18
N ASN A 34 -3.94 -7.75 -29.86
CA ASN A 34 -5.07 -7.99 -28.97
C ASN A 34 -5.02 -7.04 -27.75
N ARG A 35 -6.19 -6.55 -27.33
CA ARG A 35 -6.37 -5.75 -26.11
C ARG A 35 -7.60 -6.21 -25.31
N GLU A 36 -8.08 -7.43 -25.54
CA GLU A 36 -9.18 -8.03 -24.78
C GLU A 36 -8.72 -9.35 -24.16
N TYR A 37 -8.97 -9.49 -22.86
CA TYR A 37 -8.57 -10.61 -22.03
C TYR A 37 -9.74 -10.97 -21.10
N THR A 38 -9.86 -12.25 -20.76
CA THR A 38 -10.87 -12.72 -19.80
C THR A 38 -10.43 -12.55 -18.35
N GLU A 39 -9.12 -12.66 -18.10
CA GLU A 39 -8.47 -12.46 -16.81
C GLU A 39 -6.95 -12.25 -17.04
N PRO A 40 -6.21 -11.64 -16.10
CA PRO A 40 -4.76 -11.57 -16.18
C PRO A 40 -4.11 -12.90 -15.76
N GLU A 41 -3.07 -13.33 -16.48
CA GLU A 41 -2.21 -14.41 -16.00
C GLU A 41 -1.43 -13.96 -14.76
N GLN A 42 -1.08 -14.90 -13.88
CA GLN A 42 -0.16 -14.63 -12.77
C GLN A 42 1.27 -14.54 -13.31
N VAL A 43 1.84 -13.34 -13.26
CA VAL A 43 3.17 -13.01 -13.80
C VAL A 43 4.13 -12.50 -12.73
N LEU A 44 3.63 -12.18 -11.53
CA LEU A 44 4.48 -11.77 -10.41
C LEU A 44 5.21 -12.96 -9.80
N GLU A 45 6.47 -12.76 -9.51
CA GLU A 45 7.35 -13.70 -8.83
C GLU A 45 7.60 -13.22 -7.40
N ALA A 46 7.58 -14.13 -6.43
CA ALA A 46 7.79 -13.78 -5.03
C ALA A 46 9.21 -13.26 -4.80
N GLY A 47 9.34 -12.13 -4.10
CA GLY A 47 10.63 -11.50 -3.78
C GLY A 47 11.25 -10.69 -4.92
N VAL A 48 10.51 -10.45 -6.01
CA VAL A 48 10.94 -9.54 -7.08
C VAL A 48 10.30 -8.17 -6.86
N ASP A 49 11.15 -7.13 -6.83
CA ASP A 49 10.73 -5.72 -6.88
C ASP A 49 10.37 -5.35 -8.33
N TYR A 50 9.14 -4.90 -8.56
CA TYR A 50 8.65 -4.52 -9.87
C TYR A 50 8.62 -3.00 -10.01
N ARG A 51 9.35 -2.49 -11.00
CA ARG A 51 9.33 -1.07 -11.39
C ARG A 51 8.86 -0.92 -12.82
N ALA A 52 8.47 0.28 -13.20
CA ALA A 52 8.05 0.59 -14.56
C ALA A 52 8.71 1.86 -15.10
N ILE A 53 8.93 1.91 -16.41
CA ILE A 53 9.26 3.15 -17.11
C ILE A 53 8.16 3.41 -18.14
N PHE A 54 7.48 4.54 -18.00
CA PHE A 54 6.55 5.02 -19.02
C PHE A 54 7.34 5.83 -20.03
N CYS A 55 7.43 5.32 -21.25
CA CYS A 55 8.02 6.05 -22.36
C CYS A 55 6.91 6.88 -23.01
N THR A 56 6.97 8.19 -22.81
CA THR A 56 5.97 9.13 -23.34
C THR A 56 6.64 10.15 -24.26
N ASP A 57 5.85 10.78 -25.13
CA ASP A 57 6.34 11.90 -25.95
C ASP A 57 6.58 13.19 -25.15
N ALA A 58 6.22 13.22 -23.86
CA ALA A 58 6.60 14.25 -22.89
C ALA A 58 7.89 13.93 -22.11
N GLY A 59 8.47 12.73 -22.29
CA GLY A 59 9.65 12.25 -21.58
C GLY A 59 9.41 10.95 -20.81
N PRO A 60 10.47 10.30 -20.31
CA PRO A 60 10.36 9.09 -19.50
C PRO A 60 9.83 9.40 -18.10
N VAL A 61 9.03 8.51 -17.52
CA VAL A 61 8.63 8.55 -16.11
C VAL A 61 9.03 7.21 -15.50
N TYR A 62 9.87 7.22 -14.46
CA TYR A 62 10.30 6.01 -13.75
C TYR A 62 9.47 5.86 -12.48
N LEU A 63 8.87 4.69 -12.30
CA LEU A 63 7.90 4.41 -11.24
C LEU A 63 8.27 3.16 -10.47
N ASP A 64 7.98 3.19 -9.19
CA ASP A 64 7.91 2.02 -8.31
C ASP A 64 6.51 1.42 -8.34
N LEU A 65 6.38 0.09 -8.28
CA LEU A 65 5.09 -0.59 -8.15
C LEU A 65 5.01 -1.29 -6.79
N PHE A 66 3.83 -1.31 -6.20
CA PHE A 66 3.65 -1.78 -4.83
C PHE A 66 3.07 -3.20 -4.79
N GLU A 67 3.76 -4.20 -5.36
CA GLU A 67 3.24 -5.57 -5.48
C GLU A 67 2.91 -6.20 -4.12
N THR A 68 3.63 -5.83 -3.07
CA THR A 68 3.34 -6.28 -1.69
C THR A 68 2.00 -5.75 -1.17
N TYR A 69 1.58 -4.55 -1.59
CA TYR A 69 0.44 -3.83 -1.02
C TYR A 69 -0.80 -3.83 -1.92
N ALA A 70 -0.61 -3.98 -3.24
CA ALA A 70 -1.67 -4.10 -4.24
C ALA A 70 -1.36 -5.23 -5.25
N PRO A 71 -1.19 -6.48 -4.79
CA PRO A 71 -0.71 -7.59 -5.62
C PRO A 71 -1.60 -7.89 -6.84
N VAL A 72 -2.92 -7.79 -6.70
CA VAL A 72 -3.84 -8.06 -7.83
C VAL A 72 -3.71 -6.96 -8.88
N THR A 73 -3.64 -5.70 -8.44
CA THR A 73 -3.49 -4.54 -9.29
C THR A 73 -2.15 -4.54 -10.01
N VAL A 74 -1.04 -4.74 -9.29
CA VAL A 74 0.30 -4.79 -9.89
C VAL A 74 0.42 -5.98 -10.84
N ASN A 75 -0.12 -7.15 -10.51
CA ASN A 75 -0.11 -8.29 -11.42
C ASN A 75 -0.86 -7.98 -12.72
N SER A 76 -2.06 -7.37 -12.63
CA SER A 76 -2.83 -6.94 -13.79
C SER A 76 -2.06 -5.93 -14.64
N PHE A 77 -1.45 -4.92 -14.00
CA PHE A 77 -0.67 -3.90 -14.68
C PHE A 77 0.56 -4.48 -15.42
N VAL A 78 1.37 -5.29 -14.73
CA VAL A 78 2.55 -5.94 -15.28
C VAL A 78 2.18 -6.89 -16.41
N PHE A 79 1.12 -7.69 -16.24
CA PHE A 79 0.62 -8.58 -17.29
C PHE A 79 0.23 -7.80 -18.55
N LEU A 80 -0.51 -6.70 -18.41
CA LEU A 80 -0.93 -5.88 -19.55
C LEU A 80 0.27 -5.21 -20.23
N ALA A 81 1.22 -4.67 -19.46
CA ALA A 81 2.45 -4.07 -20.00
C ALA A 81 3.30 -5.08 -20.79
N GLN A 82 3.51 -6.29 -20.24
CA GLN A 82 4.25 -7.37 -20.91
C GLN A 82 3.58 -7.88 -22.20
N ASN A 83 2.28 -7.64 -22.35
CA ASN A 83 1.51 -7.96 -23.56
C ASN A 83 1.31 -6.74 -24.48
N ASP A 84 2.16 -5.71 -24.35
CA ASP A 84 2.15 -4.52 -25.20
C ASP A 84 0.82 -3.72 -25.15
N TYR A 85 -0.04 -3.98 -24.16
CA TYR A 85 -1.40 -3.44 -24.09
C TYR A 85 -1.43 -1.90 -24.17
N TYR A 86 -0.52 -1.28 -23.42
CA TYR A 86 -0.39 0.16 -23.28
C TYR A 86 0.34 0.84 -24.45
N ASN A 87 0.95 0.07 -25.36
CA ASN A 87 1.72 0.64 -26.46
C ASN A 87 0.82 1.54 -27.31
N ASN A 88 1.33 2.72 -27.63
CA ASN A 88 0.67 3.73 -28.45
C ASN A 88 -0.72 4.17 -27.95
N THR A 89 -1.02 3.99 -26.66
CA THR A 89 -2.20 4.60 -26.04
C THR A 89 -1.93 6.09 -25.75
N ILE A 90 -2.95 6.82 -25.27
CA ILE A 90 -2.80 8.23 -24.90
C ILE A 90 -3.24 8.48 -23.46
N PHE A 91 -2.78 9.60 -22.92
CA PHE A 91 -3.40 10.21 -21.75
C PHE A 91 -4.68 10.95 -22.19
N HIS A 92 -5.82 10.27 -22.09
CA HIS A 92 -7.08 10.69 -22.69
C HIS A 92 -7.85 11.72 -21.84
N ARG A 93 -7.51 11.86 -20.56
CA ARG A 93 -8.10 12.83 -19.65
C ARG A 93 -7.02 13.41 -18.74
N VAL A 94 -6.75 14.71 -18.88
CA VAL A 94 -5.68 15.39 -18.15
C VAL A 94 -6.25 16.69 -17.58
N ILE A 95 -6.26 16.79 -16.26
CA ILE A 95 -6.83 17.92 -15.54
C ILE A 95 -5.70 18.59 -14.76
N GLN A 96 -5.43 19.85 -15.11
CA GLN A 96 -4.46 20.69 -14.42
C GLN A 96 -4.72 20.71 -12.92
N ASP A 97 -3.65 20.63 -12.13
CA ASP A 97 -3.69 20.63 -10.67
C ASP A 97 -4.62 19.54 -10.10
N PHE A 98 -4.61 18.38 -10.75
CA PHE A 98 -5.34 17.21 -10.28
C PHE A 98 -4.61 15.91 -10.66
N MET A 99 -4.73 15.47 -11.91
CA MET A 99 -4.17 14.19 -12.37
C MET A 99 -4.09 14.06 -13.89
N VAL A 100 -3.29 13.08 -14.31
CA VAL A 100 -3.08 12.64 -15.69
C VAL A 100 -3.58 11.21 -15.82
N GLN A 101 -4.66 10.97 -16.57
CA GLN A 101 -5.30 9.65 -16.73
C GLN A 101 -5.03 9.03 -18.11
N GLY A 102 -4.60 7.77 -18.10
CA GLY A 102 -4.24 6.97 -19.28
C GLY A 102 -4.75 5.53 -19.20
N GLY A 103 -4.22 4.65 -20.05
CA GLY A 103 -4.53 3.21 -20.02
C GLY A 103 -5.85 2.79 -20.68
N ASP A 104 -6.51 3.68 -21.43
CA ASP A 104 -7.64 3.35 -22.31
C ASP A 104 -7.20 3.24 -23.77
N PRO A 105 -7.21 2.03 -24.36
CA PRO A 105 -6.90 1.82 -25.78
C PRO A 105 -7.80 2.55 -26.79
N THR A 106 -9.02 2.85 -26.38
CA THR A 106 -10.03 3.51 -27.22
C THR A 106 -9.96 5.04 -27.12
N ALA A 107 -9.23 5.55 -26.12
CA ALA A 107 -9.17 6.97 -25.78
C ALA A 107 -10.53 7.63 -25.46
N THR A 108 -11.57 6.84 -25.16
CA THR A 108 -12.92 7.35 -24.87
C THR A 108 -13.17 7.59 -23.38
N GLY A 109 -12.30 7.09 -22.51
CA GLY A 109 -12.48 6.99 -21.07
C GLY A 109 -13.33 5.80 -20.63
N SER A 110 -13.85 4.99 -21.57
CA SER A 110 -14.74 3.86 -21.28
C SER A 110 -14.16 2.49 -21.67
N GLY A 111 -12.98 2.45 -22.28
CA GLY A 111 -12.34 1.18 -22.62
C GLY A 111 -11.72 0.47 -21.41
N GLY A 112 -11.33 -0.79 -21.63
CA GLY A 112 -10.72 -1.62 -20.61
C GLY A 112 -10.14 -2.91 -21.21
N PRO A 113 -9.57 -3.80 -20.37
CA PRO A 113 -8.85 -4.97 -20.83
C PRO A 113 -9.76 -6.19 -21.04
N GLY A 114 -11.09 -6.06 -20.90
CA GLY A 114 -12.05 -7.16 -20.99
C GLY A 114 -12.42 -7.81 -19.65
N TYR A 115 -11.77 -7.41 -18.55
CA TYR A 115 -12.07 -7.87 -17.19
C TYR A 115 -12.05 -6.71 -16.18
N GLN A 116 -12.55 -6.98 -14.97
CA GLN A 116 -12.54 -6.05 -13.83
C GLN A 116 -12.16 -6.76 -12.52
N PHE A 117 -11.61 -6.03 -11.56
CA PHE A 117 -11.20 -6.54 -10.25
C PHE A 117 -11.42 -5.54 -9.11
N LYS A 118 -11.34 -6.04 -7.87
CA LYS A 118 -11.62 -5.30 -6.63
C LYS A 118 -10.54 -4.27 -6.30
N ASP A 119 -10.86 -3.34 -5.42
CA ASP A 119 -9.90 -2.39 -4.86
C ASP A 119 -9.03 -3.03 -3.78
N GLU A 120 -7.81 -2.53 -3.65
CA GLU A 120 -6.83 -2.90 -2.63
C GLU A 120 -6.41 -1.62 -1.89
N PHE A 121 -6.81 -1.49 -0.63
CA PHE A 121 -6.54 -0.30 0.18
C PHE A 121 -5.59 -0.61 1.32
N VAL A 122 -4.65 0.31 1.55
CA VAL A 122 -3.68 0.22 2.65
C VAL A 122 -3.69 1.54 3.40
N GLY A 123 -3.71 1.50 4.74
CA GLY A 123 -3.99 2.66 5.58
C GLY A 123 -2.99 3.80 5.38
N PHE A 124 -1.71 3.48 5.19
CA PHE A 124 -0.65 4.46 4.97
C PHE A 124 -0.49 4.86 3.49
N LEU A 125 -1.25 4.33 2.53
CA LEU A 125 -1.21 4.78 1.13
C LEU A 125 -2.40 5.73 0.88
N ASN A 126 -2.11 7.03 0.79
CA ASN A 126 -3.10 8.09 0.66
C ASN A 126 -2.57 9.25 -0.20
N PHE A 127 -3.45 9.99 -0.85
CA PHE A 127 -3.17 10.98 -1.88
C PHE A 127 -2.75 12.35 -1.31
N ASP A 128 -1.70 12.37 -0.51
CA ASP A 128 -1.20 13.56 0.18
C ASP A 128 -0.17 14.39 -0.60
N ARG A 129 0.27 13.92 -1.77
CA ARG A 129 1.29 14.56 -2.62
C ARG A 129 1.12 14.17 -4.10
N PRO A 130 1.79 14.86 -5.04
CA PRO A 130 1.92 14.40 -6.43
C PRO A 130 2.66 13.07 -6.55
N GLY A 131 2.54 12.45 -7.72
CA GLY A 131 3.32 11.27 -8.11
C GLY A 131 2.73 9.94 -7.70
N TRP A 132 1.50 9.89 -7.19
CA TRP A 132 0.83 8.62 -6.91
C TRP A 132 0.27 8.00 -8.19
N LEU A 133 0.64 6.75 -8.45
CA LEU A 133 0.05 5.93 -9.51
C LEU A 133 -1.12 5.12 -8.93
N ALA A 134 -2.31 5.33 -9.48
CA ALA A 134 -3.53 4.71 -8.96
C ALA A 134 -4.51 4.28 -10.05
N MET A 135 -5.38 3.31 -9.72
CA MET A 135 -6.38 2.81 -10.65
C MET A 135 -7.54 3.80 -10.84
N ALA A 136 -7.86 4.09 -12.09
CA ALA A 136 -9.13 4.72 -12.42
C ALA A 136 -10.24 3.66 -12.36
N ASN A 137 -11.34 3.98 -11.68
CA ASN A 137 -12.48 3.09 -11.54
C ASN A 137 -13.80 3.89 -11.62
N ALA A 138 -14.89 3.17 -11.80
CA ALA A 138 -16.25 3.71 -11.87
C ALA A 138 -17.09 3.25 -10.67
N ASN A 139 -16.43 3.04 -9.52
CA ASN A 139 -17.11 2.59 -8.32
C ASN A 139 -18.17 3.60 -7.89
N ASN A 140 -19.36 3.10 -7.55
CA ASN A 140 -20.44 3.86 -6.97
C ASN A 140 -21.05 3.05 -5.81
N PRO A 141 -20.49 3.17 -4.60
CA PRO A 141 -20.94 2.41 -3.44
C PRO A 141 -22.42 2.65 -3.09
N GLU A 142 -22.94 3.86 -3.32
CA GLU A 142 -24.36 4.19 -3.09
C GLU A 142 -25.30 3.40 -4.01
N GLN A 143 -24.81 3.03 -5.18
CA GLN A 143 -25.52 2.19 -6.15
C GLN A 143 -25.07 0.72 -6.11
N GLY A 144 -24.22 0.34 -5.16
CA GLY A 144 -23.68 -1.01 -5.02
C GLY A 144 -22.67 -1.41 -6.11
N ILE A 145 -22.12 -0.46 -6.86
CA ILE A 145 -21.10 -0.70 -7.89
C ILE A 145 -19.73 -0.62 -7.22
N VAL A 146 -19.02 -1.75 -7.18
CA VAL A 146 -17.69 -1.87 -6.57
C VAL A 146 -16.81 -2.80 -7.39
N GLY A 147 -15.49 -2.63 -7.30
CA GLY A 147 -14.51 -3.49 -7.97
C GLY A 147 -14.53 -3.36 -9.49
N THR A 148 -14.46 -2.12 -9.97
CA THR A 148 -14.45 -1.79 -11.39
C THR A 148 -13.06 -1.39 -11.91
N ASN A 149 -11.99 -1.76 -11.19
CA ASN A 149 -10.61 -1.58 -11.66
C ASN A 149 -10.40 -2.41 -12.92
N GLY A 150 -9.70 -1.85 -13.91
CA GLY A 150 -9.42 -2.48 -15.20
C GLY A 150 -7.99 -2.18 -15.64
N SER A 151 -7.83 -1.47 -16.76
CA SER A 151 -6.52 -1.07 -17.30
C SER A 151 -6.22 0.42 -17.14
N GLN A 152 -7.23 1.22 -16.85
CA GLN A 152 -7.07 2.67 -16.77
C GLN A 152 -6.44 3.05 -15.43
N PHE A 153 -5.47 3.95 -15.50
CA PHE A 153 -4.75 4.46 -14.34
C PHE A 153 -4.65 5.98 -14.42
N PHE A 154 -4.29 6.62 -13.31
CA PHE A 154 -3.90 8.02 -13.28
C PHE A 154 -2.66 8.24 -12.42
N ILE A 155 -1.93 9.31 -12.71
CA ILE A 155 -0.85 9.85 -11.88
C ILE A 155 -1.29 11.20 -11.32
N THR A 156 -1.17 11.41 -10.01
CA THR A 156 -1.51 12.71 -9.39
C THR A 156 -0.45 13.78 -9.67
N THR A 157 -0.88 15.03 -9.87
CA THR A 157 0.03 16.19 -10.03
C THR A 157 0.01 17.12 -8.82
N VAL A 158 -0.90 16.88 -7.86
CA VAL A 158 -1.03 17.60 -6.58
C VAL A 158 -1.57 16.64 -5.50
N PRO A 159 -1.64 17.05 -4.22
CA PRO A 159 -2.42 16.31 -3.21
C PRO A 159 -3.92 16.23 -3.57
N THR A 160 -4.50 15.03 -3.51
CA THR A 160 -5.90 14.75 -3.87
C THR A 160 -6.60 13.86 -2.84
N THR A 161 -6.51 14.21 -1.55
CA THR A 161 -7.00 13.40 -0.42
C THR A 161 -8.49 13.02 -0.46
N HIS A 162 -9.30 13.69 -1.26
CA HIS A 162 -10.70 13.29 -1.51
C HIS A 162 -10.83 11.95 -2.27
N LEU A 163 -9.73 11.45 -2.85
CA LEU A 163 -9.61 10.15 -3.49
C LEU A 163 -9.18 9.02 -2.52
N ASP A 164 -8.81 9.36 -1.28
CA ASP A 164 -8.35 8.40 -0.28
C ASP A 164 -9.38 7.28 -0.08
N TYR A 165 -8.92 6.03 -0.15
CA TYR A 165 -9.74 4.83 -0.02
C TYR A 165 -10.91 4.73 -1.01
N ARG A 166 -10.76 5.36 -2.18
CA ARG A 166 -11.68 5.22 -3.34
C ARG A 166 -10.98 4.63 -4.56
N HIS A 167 -9.67 4.83 -4.65
CA HIS A 167 -8.81 4.36 -5.73
C HIS A 167 -7.61 3.61 -5.15
N THR A 168 -7.29 2.47 -5.75
CA THR A 168 -6.13 1.66 -5.35
C THR A 168 -4.86 2.38 -5.78
N ILE A 169 -4.03 2.80 -4.82
CA ILE A 169 -2.67 3.26 -5.07
C ILE A 169 -1.80 2.02 -5.22
N PHE A 170 -1.16 1.86 -6.38
CA PHE A 170 -0.35 0.68 -6.69
C PHE A 170 1.07 1.00 -7.13
N GLY A 171 1.48 2.27 -7.03
CA GLY A 171 2.84 2.68 -7.29
C GLY A 171 3.07 4.17 -7.05
N GLU A 172 4.30 4.62 -7.26
CA GLU A 172 4.66 6.04 -7.21
C GLU A 172 5.75 6.40 -8.21
N VAL A 173 5.78 7.67 -8.61
CA VAL A 173 6.84 8.23 -9.46
C VAL A 173 8.11 8.39 -8.63
N LEU A 174 9.19 7.74 -9.05
CA LEU A 174 10.53 7.87 -8.49
C LEU A 174 11.31 9.02 -9.15
N GLU A 175 11.16 9.16 -10.47
CA GLU A 175 11.85 10.17 -11.29
C GLU A 175 10.98 10.56 -12.50
N GLY A 176 11.03 11.83 -12.91
CA GLY A 176 10.27 12.34 -14.07
C GLY A 176 8.88 12.89 -13.74
N GLN A 177 8.63 13.36 -12.51
CA GLN A 177 7.37 14.03 -12.17
C GLN A 177 7.14 15.28 -13.04
N GLU A 178 8.20 15.99 -13.41
CA GLU A 178 8.13 17.12 -14.34
C GLU A 178 7.63 16.70 -15.73
N ASN A 179 7.88 15.46 -16.16
CA ASN A 179 7.36 14.93 -17.43
C ASN A 179 5.87 14.60 -17.30
N VAL A 180 5.43 14.11 -16.14
CA VAL A 180 3.99 13.96 -15.81
C VAL A 180 3.30 15.32 -15.83
N ASP A 181 3.90 16.35 -15.24
CA ASP A 181 3.34 17.70 -15.18
C ASP A 181 3.31 18.38 -16.57
N ASN A 182 4.17 17.94 -17.50
CA ASN A 182 4.22 18.42 -18.89
C ASN A 182 3.23 17.69 -19.82
N VAL A 183 2.51 16.67 -19.34
CA VAL A 183 1.49 15.98 -20.14
C VAL A 183 0.40 16.97 -20.56
N VAL A 184 0.03 16.94 -21.84
CA VAL A 184 -0.86 17.94 -22.42
C VAL A 184 -2.27 17.83 -21.83
N ILE A 185 -2.79 18.93 -21.30
CA ILE A 185 -4.17 19.06 -20.82
C ILE A 185 -5.15 18.59 -21.90
N ARG A 186 -6.10 17.75 -21.50
CA ARG A 186 -7.03 17.10 -22.42
C ARG A 186 -8.37 16.82 -21.77
N ASP A 187 -9.43 17.33 -22.41
CA ASP A 187 -10.82 16.99 -22.09
C ASP A 187 -11.24 15.75 -22.90
N PRO A 188 -11.68 14.66 -22.25
CA PRO A 188 -12.18 13.47 -22.95
C PRO A 188 -13.41 13.76 -23.83
N GLY A 189 -14.16 14.83 -23.57
CA GLY A 189 -15.24 15.31 -24.43
C GLY A 189 -14.79 15.98 -25.72
N GLN A 190 -13.49 16.22 -25.90
CA GLN A 190 -12.90 16.89 -27.07
C GLN A 190 -11.83 15.99 -27.74
N PRO A 191 -12.25 14.92 -28.44
CA PRO A 191 -11.34 13.89 -28.94
C PRO A 191 -10.31 14.39 -29.96
N ASP A 192 -10.56 15.51 -30.64
CA ASP A 192 -9.64 16.09 -31.63
C ASP A 192 -8.54 16.99 -31.02
N SER A 193 -8.53 17.18 -29.69
CA SER A 193 -7.51 17.98 -29.02
C SER A 193 -6.12 17.32 -29.16
N PRO A 194 -5.01 18.07 -28.96
CA PRO A 194 -3.70 17.44 -28.79
C PRO A 194 -3.71 16.44 -27.62
N SER A 195 -2.83 15.45 -27.69
CA SER A 195 -2.65 14.45 -26.64
C SER A 195 -1.18 14.09 -26.53
N THR A 196 -0.73 13.81 -25.32
CA THR A 196 0.53 13.10 -25.05
C THR A 196 0.30 11.60 -25.24
N LYS A 197 1.20 10.97 -25.96
CA LYS A 197 1.20 9.53 -26.21
C LYS A 197 1.97 8.80 -25.11
N LEU A 198 1.41 7.70 -24.63
CA LEU A 198 2.14 6.65 -23.94
C LEU A 198 2.64 5.67 -25.00
N GLU A 199 3.90 5.80 -25.38
CA GLU A 199 4.49 5.04 -26.48
C GLU A 199 4.66 3.57 -26.11
N THR A 200 5.18 3.30 -24.91
CA THR A 200 5.28 1.95 -24.33
C THR A 200 5.50 2.02 -22.81
N VAL A 201 5.31 0.88 -22.14
CA VAL A 201 5.61 0.68 -20.72
C VAL A 201 6.65 -0.42 -20.61
N LEU A 202 7.81 -0.11 -20.04
CA LEU A 202 8.85 -1.09 -19.75
C LEU A 202 8.70 -1.59 -18.32
N ILE A 203 8.69 -2.91 -18.13
CA ILE A 203 8.74 -3.51 -16.79
C ILE A 203 10.19 -3.82 -16.42
N ILE A 204 10.62 -3.30 -15.28
CA ILE A 204 11.94 -3.49 -14.69
C ILE A 204 11.80 -4.43 -13.50
N THR A 205 12.55 -5.53 -13.48
CA THR A 205 12.60 -6.49 -12.37
C THR A 205 13.97 -6.55 -11.71
N ASP A 206 14.93 -5.79 -12.24
CA ASP A 206 16.25 -5.59 -11.66
C ASP A 206 16.52 -4.08 -11.63
N PRO A 207 16.20 -3.40 -10.51
CA PRO A 207 16.41 -1.97 -10.36
C PRO A 207 17.88 -1.54 -10.56
N ALA A 208 18.86 -2.43 -10.36
CA ALA A 208 20.27 -2.10 -10.52
C ALA A 208 20.65 -1.81 -11.98
N LEU A 209 19.80 -2.19 -12.94
CA LEU A 209 19.98 -1.89 -14.36
C LEU A 209 19.50 -0.49 -14.77
N VAL A 210 18.90 0.28 -13.85
CA VAL A 210 18.43 1.64 -14.12
C VAL A 210 19.34 2.65 -13.41
N GLU A 211 20.04 3.47 -14.20
CA GLU A 211 20.74 4.64 -13.68
C GLU A 211 19.72 5.75 -13.42
N THR A 212 19.42 6.00 -12.14
CA THR A 212 18.39 6.95 -11.71
C THR A 212 18.95 8.04 -10.80
N THR A 213 18.33 9.21 -10.82
CA THR A 213 18.60 10.29 -9.85
C THR A 213 17.83 10.11 -8.53
N TYR A 214 16.88 9.17 -8.50
CA TYR A 214 16.13 8.83 -7.30
C TYR A 214 17.07 8.34 -6.19
N THR A 215 16.89 8.88 -4.99
CA THR A 215 17.58 8.44 -3.79
C THR A 215 16.56 7.86 -2.84
N ALA A 216 16.69 6.58 -2.54
CA ALA A 216 15.87 5.91 -1.55
C ALA A 216 15.97 6.65 -0.20
N PRO A 217 14.84 6.90 0.49
CA PRO A 217 14.86 7.50 1.80
C PRO A 217 15.56 6.58 2.80
N VAL A 218 16.06 7.14 3.90
CA VAL A 218 16.55 6.34 5.02
C VAL A 218 15.39 5.94 5.94
N SER A 219 15.62 4.92 6.76
CA SER A 219 14.69 4.54 7.84
C SER A 219 14.35 5.75 8.70
N ALA A 220 13.13 5.79 9.23
CA ALA A 220 12.81 6.77 10.24
C ALA A 220 13.66 6.57 11.50
N GLU A 221 14.18 7.67 12.04
CA GLU A 221 14.85 7.67 13.34
C GLU A 221 13.82 7.51 14.46
N PRO A 222 14.18 6.93 15.62
CA PRO A 222 13.29 6.76 16.77
C PRO A 222 12.49 8.02 17.15
N ALA A 223 13.14 9.18 17.13
CA ALA A 223 12.51 10.45 17.47
C ALA A 223 11.42 10.88 16.47
N GLU A 224 11.55 10.51 15.19
CA GLU A 224 10.54 10.78 14.16
C GLU A 224 9.27 9.95 14.42
N ILE A 225 9.42 8.69 14.84
CA ILE A 225 8.30 7.80 15.19
C ILE A 225 7.50 8.39 16.36
N LEU A 226 8.19 8.78 17.44
CA LEU A 226 7.55 9.39 18.60
C LEU A 226 6.84 10.70 18.25
N THR A 227 7.50 11.55 17.44
CA THR A 227 6.94 12.84 17.00
C THR A 227 5.69 12.64 16.14
N ALA A 228 5.71 11.66 15.22
CA ALA A 228 4.57 11.37 14.37
C ALA A 228 3.34 10.96 15.20
N LEU A 229 3.51 10.05 16.17
CA LEU A 229 2.44 9.62 17.06
C LEU A 229 1.85 10.78 17.88
N ASP A 230 2.66 11.76 18.30
CA ASP A 230 2.20 12.94 19.03
C ASP A 230 1.38 13.93 18.18
N GLY A 231 1.59 13.96 16.86
CA GLY A 231 0.91 14.90 15.96
C GLY A 231 -0.62 14.72 15.91
N PHE A 232 -1.11 13.48 16.08
CA PHE A 232 -2.55 13.19 16.00
C PHE A 232 -3.31 13.54 17.29
N LYS A 233 -2.64 13.48 18.44
CA LYS A 233 -3.24 13.69 19.77
C LYS A 233 -3.98 15.01 19.91
N ALA A 234 -3.51 16.06 19.23
CA ALA A 234 -4.09 17.39 19.32
C ALA A 234 -5.50 17.51 18.68
N GLN A 235 -5.93 16.52 17.90
CA GLN A 235 -7.19 16.55 17.16
C GLN A 235 -8.32 15.77 17.84
N LEU A 236 -8.01 15.08 18.94
CA LEU A 236 -8.97 14.20 19.60
C LEU A 236 -9.93 14.96 20.54
N PRO A 237 -11.22 14.56 20.59
CA PRO A 237 -12.17 15.06 21.58
C PRO A 237 -11.69 14.82 23.02
N ALA A 238 -12.14 15.65 23.96
CA ALA A 238 -11.69 15.59 25.35
C ALA A 238 -11.99 14.25 26.07
N ASP A 239 -12.97 13.48 25.58
CA ASP A 239 -13.34 12.17 26.13
C ASP A 239 -12.58 10.99 25.50
N ILE A 240 -11.78 11.25 24.46
CA ILE A 240 -10.89 10.30 23.82
C ILE A 240 -9.45 10.66 24.20
N VAL A 241 -8.77 9.74 24.88
CA VAL A 241 -7.39 9.97 25.33
C VAL A 241 -6.43 9.13 24.49
N MET A 242 -5.49 9.79 23.83
CA MET A 242 -4.36 9.12 23.20
C MET A 242 -3.14 9.13 24.11
N THR A 243 -2.59 7.93 24.32
CA THR A 243 -1.38 7.68 25.10
C THR A 243 -0.29 7.18 24.16
N ASN A 244 0.71 8.03 23.96
CA ASN A 244 1.88 7.72 23.14
C ASN A 244 3.04 7.29 24.04
N PRO A 245 3.97 6.47 23.53
CA PRO A 245 5.18 6.14 24.25
C PRO A 245 6.09 7.38 24.32
N THR A 246 6.81 7.54 25.43
CA THR A 246 7.82 8.61 25.59
C THR A 246 9.21 8.20 25.15
N GLU A 247 9.44 6.90 25.06
CA GLU A 247 10.65 6.25 24.57
C GLU A 247 10.24 4.96 23.87
N LEU A 248 11.07 4.46 22.96
CA LEU A 248 10.81 3.17 22.32
C LEU A 248 11.07 2.03 23.31
N SER A 249 10.25 0.97 23.24
CA SER A 249 10.49 -0.25 24.00
C SER A 249 11.78 -0.93 23.53
N THR A 250 12.55 -1.43 24.50
CA THR A 250 13.67 -2.34 24.29
C THR A 250 13.18 -3.78 24.31
N LEU A 251 14.06 -4.71 23.90
CA LEU A 251 13.83 -6.16 24.01
C LEU A 251 13.31 -6.54 25.41
N GLU A 252 13.97 -6.06 26.47
CA GLU A 252 13.61 -6.41 27.85
C GLU A 252 12.23 -5.89 28.22
N THR A 253 11.90 -4.66 27.83
CA THR A 253 10.57 -4.08 28.12
C THR A 253 9.47 -4.77 27.33
N GLU A 254 9.74 -5.19 26.09
CA GLU A 254 8.78 -5.91 25.26
C GLU A 254 8.50 -7.30 25.85
N VAL A 255 9.56 -8.05 26.20
CA VAL A 255 9.46 -9.38 26.82
C VAL A 255 8.69 -9.32 28.14
N ALA A 256 8.87 -8.25 28.93
CA ALA A 256 8.17 -8.07 30.19
C ALA A 256 6.65 -7.89 30.05
N THR A 257 6.13 -7.60 28.84
CA THR A 257 4.69 -7.51 28.59
C THR A 257 4.03 -8.88 28.39
N ALA A 258 4.81 -9.91 28.04
CA ALA A 258 4.28 -11.24 27.72
C ALA A 258 3.93 -12.05 28.99
N PRO A 259 2.98 -13.00 28.91
CA PRO A 259 2.71 -13.93 29.99
C PRO A 259 3.96 -14.72 30.42
N GLU A 260 4.14 -14.92 31.73
CA GLU A 260 5.34 -15.55 32.31
C GLU A 260 5.67 -16.90 31.65
N GLU A 261 4.65 -17.68 31.31
CA GLU A 261 4.74 -19.00 30.67
C GLU A 261 5.36 -19.00 29.26
N VAL A 262 5.28 -17.90 28.52
CA VAL A 262 5.85 -17.76 27.16
C VAL A 262 6.95 -16.71 27.07
N SER A 263 7.26 -16.01 28.16
CA SER A 263 8.24 -14.92 28.19
C SER A 263 9.63 -15.30 27.66
N ALA A 264 10.15 -16.47 28.05
CA ALA A 264 11.45 -16.96 27.61
C ALA A 264 11.48 -17.31 26.10
N ASP A 265 10.41 -17.93 25.60
CA ASP A 265 10.28 -18.23 24.17
C ASP A 265 10.09 -16.96 23.35
N TYR A 266 9.39 -15.96 23.91
CA TYR A 266 9.22 -14.66 23.26
C TYR A 266 10.53 -13.89 23.16
N GLN A 267 11.35 -13.92 24.21
CA GLN A 267 12.71 -13.37 24.13
C GLN A 267 13.51 -14.05 23.02
N GLY A 268 13.51 -15.39 22.98
CA GLY A 268 14.20 -16.14 21.94
C GLY A 268 13.69 -15.84 20.54
N PHE A 269 12.39 -15.63 20.37
CA PHE A 269 11.76 -15.20 19.12
C PHE A 269 12.26 -13.81 18.67
N LEU A 270 12.22 -12.82 19.57
CA LEU A 270 12.65 -11.46 19.25
C LEU A 270 14.15 -11.39 18.93
N GLU A 271 14.99 -12.11 19.68
CA GLU A 271 16.43 -12.22 19.41
C GLU A 271 16.71 -12.91 18.07
N LYS A 272 16.01 -14.02 17.77
CA LYS A 272 16.17 -14.77 16.52
C LYS A 272 15.94 -13.91 15.28
N TYR A 273 15.00 -12.97 15.35
CA TYR A 273 14.61 -12.11 14.23
C TYR A 273 15.16 -10.69 14.33
N ASN A 274 16.20 -10.47 15.13
CA ASN A 274 16.87 -9.17 15.23
C ASN A 274 15.92 -8.01 15.59
N TYR A 275 14.99 -8.22 16.52
CA TYR A 275 14.15 -7.14 17.05
C TYR A 275 15.02 -5.96 17.54
N GLN A 276 14.62 -4.75 17.17
CA GLN A 276 15.34 -3.52 17.48
C GLN A 276 14.61 -2.72 18.56
N SER A 277 13.33 -2.46 18.37
CA SER A 277 12.55 -1.58 19.24
C SER A 277 11.05 -1.66 18.97
N GLY A 278 10.22 -1.16 19.89
CA GLY A 278 8.78 -1.04 19.69
C GLY A 278 8.22 0.32 20.07
N ALA A 279 7.09 0.70 19.48
CA ALA A 279 6.33 1.89 19.85
C ALA A 279 4.85 1.54 19.97
N THR A 280 4.32 1.53 21.20
CA THR A 280 2.89 1.29 21.45
C THR A 280 2.17 2.59 21.73
N SER A 281 1.16 2.90 20.91
CA SER A 281 0.20 3.97 21.18
C SER A 281 -1.20 3.39 21.41
N THR A 282 -1.94 3.99 22.33
CA THR A 282 -3.35 3.65 22.59
C THR A 282 -4.27 4.85 22.41
N ILE A 283 -5.51 4.59 21.99
CA ILE A 283 -6.62 5.56 21.99
C ILE A 283 -7.75 4.95 22.82
N ASP A 284 -8.10 5.62 23.91
CA ASP A 284 -9.03 5.14 24.92
C ASP A 284 -10.29 6.01 24.99
N ASN A 285 -11.47 5.37 24.89
CA ASN A 285 -12.76 5.99 25.17
C ASN A 285 -13.00 6.04 26.68
N THR A 286 -12.32 6.98 27.34
CA THR A 286 -12.31 7.09 28.81
C THR A 286 -13.67 7.45 29.41
N SER A 287 -14.56 8.06 28.62
CA SER A 287 -15.94 8.36 29.05
C SER A 287 -16.89 7.18 28.88
N CYS A 288 -16.48 6.13 28.16
CA CYS A 288 -17.34 5.03 27.75
C CYS A 288 -18.60 5.50 27.01
N ASN A 289 -18.50 6.59 26.23
CA ASN A 289 -19.58 7.11 25.40
C ASN A 289 -19.73 6.25 24.14
N LEU A 290 -20.28 5.06 24.30
CA LEU A 290 -20.45 4.11 23.22
C LEU A 290 -21.56 4.52 22.23
N ASP A 291 -22.42 5.47 22.59
CA ASP A 291 -23.41 6.01 21.65
C ASP A 291 -22.76 6.86 20.56
N SER A 292 -21.62 7.51 20.88
CA SER A 292 -20.89 8.38 19.95
C SER A 292 -19.69 7.69 19.29
N TYR A 293 -19.09 6.70 19.95
CA TYR A 293 -17.90 6.00 19.45
C TYR A 293 -18.12 4.49 19.37
N ALA A 294 -17.70 3.89 18.25
CA ALA A 294 -17.88 2.46 18.00
C ALA A 294 -16.87 1.57 18.73
N PHE A 295 -15.87 2.14 19.42
CA PHE A 295 -14.79 1.42 20.07
C PHE A 295 -14.67 1.80 21.56
N VAL A 296 -14.06 0.90 22.32
CA VAL A 296 -13.65 1.13 23.72
C VAL A 296 -12.18 1.54 23.79
N ASN A 297 -11.32 0.77 23.12
CA ASN A 297 -9.88 1.03 23.03
C ASN A 297 -9.38 0.63 21.64
N LEU A 298 -8.42 1.39 21.13
CA LEU A 298 -7.59 1.04 19.98
C LEU A 298 -6.13 1.02 20.43
N SER A 299 -5.35 0.04 20.00
CA SER A 299 -3.92 -0.03 20.23
C SER A 299 -3.18 -0.28 18.92
N TYR A 300 -2.01 0.33 18.79
CA TYR A 300 -1.11 0.13 17.67
C TYR A 300 0.32 0.05 18.20
N THR A 301 0.91 -1.13 18.09
CA THR A 301 2.33 -1.36 18.39
C THR A 301 3.09 -1.51 17.09
N LEU A 302 4.06 -0.63 16.85
CA LEU A 302 4.99 -0.73 15.73
C LEU A 302 6.30 -1.36 16.22
N SER A 303 6.54 -2.63 15.88
CA SER A 303 7.74 -3.38 16.27
C SER A 303 8.75 -3.42 15.13
N ALA A 304 9.93 -2.85 15.32
CA ALA A 304 11.01 -2.77 14.35
C ALA A 304 11.95 -3.98 14.43
N PHE A 305 12.33 -4.53 13.28
CA PHE A 305 13.28 -5.63 13.14
C PHE A 305 14.49 -5.21 12.29
N GLY A 306 15.53 -6.04 12.23
CA GLY A 306 16.77 -5.70 11.52
C GLY A 306 16.60 -5.46 10.02
N SER A 307 15.60 -6.09 9.41
CA SER A 307 15.29 -6.00 7.98
C SER A 307 13.84 -6.36 7.67
N ALA A 308 13.40 -6.11 6.43
CA ALA A 308 12.09 -6.57 5.95
C ALA A 308 12.01 -8.11 5.92
N ASP A 309 13.11 -8.79 5.58
CA ASP A 309 13.19 -10.25 5.61
C ASP A 309 13.04 -10.81 7.03
N ASP A 310 13.68 -10.16 8.02
CA ASP A 310 13.54 -10.53 9.42
C ASP A 310 12.09 -10.37 9.91
N ALA A 311 11.46 -9.24 9.59
CA ALA A 311 10.06 -8.99 9.93
C ALA A 311 9.11 -10.00 9.26
N PHE A 312 9.35 -10.33 7.98
CA PHE A 312 8.58 -11.34 7.26
C PHE A 312 8.74 -12.73 7.89
N ALA A 313 9.97 -13.12 8.22
CA ALA A 313 10.28 -14.40 8.85
C ALA A 313 9.67 -14.50 10.24
N ALA A 314 9.72 -13.42 11.03
CA ALA A 314 9.06 -13.31 12.33
C ALA A 314 7.54 -13.48 12.22
N LEU A 315 6.90 -12.82 11.25
CA LEU A 315 5.46 -12.95 11.01
C LEU A 315 5.06 -14.37 10.59
N SER A 316 5.95 -15.09 9.89
CA SER A 316 5.72 -16.43 9.35
C SER A 316 6.07 -17.58 10.31
N ASP A 317 6.77 -17.31 11.41
CA ASP A 317 7.29 -18.34 12.35
C ASP A 317 6.19 -19.13 13.07
N GLY A 318 5.02 -18.53 13.25
CA GLY A 318 3.90 -19.10 14.01
C GLY A 318 3.92 -18.79 15.50
N PHE A 319 5.05 -18.32 16.06
CA PHE A 319 5.12 -17.96 17.48
C PHE A 319 4.14 -16.85 17.89
N LEU A 320 3.85 -15.88 17.01
CA LEU A 320 2.86 -14.83 17.30
C LEU A 320 1.44 -15.37 17.58
N GLU A 321 1.11 -16.54 17.01
CA GLU A 321 -0.14 -17.27 17.33
C GLU A 321 -0.07 -17.92 18.71
N THR A 322 1.09 -18.49 19.09
CA THR A 322 1.33 -18.98 20.45
C THR A 322 1.26 -17.87 21.49
N LEU A 323 1.87 -16.72 21.22
CA LEU A 323 1.81 -15.53 22.08
C LEU A 323 0.37 -15.05 22.24
N ALA A 324 -0.37 -14.91 21.12
CA ALA A 324 -1.77 -14.52 21.16
C ALA A 324 -2.62 -15.51 21.99
N ALA A 325 -2.39 -16.81 21.84
CA ALA A 325 -3.10 -17.85 22.60
C ALA A 325 -2.81 -17.80 24.11
N ALA A 326 -1.54 -17.58 24.51
CA ALA A 326 -1.16 -17.39 25.91
C ALA A 326 -1.83 -16.15 26.54
N GLU A 327 -2.13 -15.14 25.72
CA GLU A 327 -2.89 -13.95 26.13
C GLU A 327 -4.42 -14.14 26.02
N GLY A 328 -4.87 -15.37 25.72
CA GLY A 328 -6.29 -15.74 25.67
C GLY A 328 -7.00 -15.41 24.37
N PHE A 329 -6.28 -15.01 23.32
CA PHE A 329 -6.86 -14.84 21.98
C PHE A 329 -7.04 -16.18 21.25
N THR A 330 -8.08 -16.25 20.44
CA THR A 330 -8.38 -17.38 19.55
C THR A 330 -8.37 -16.90 18.10
N LYS A 331 -7.68 -17.63 17.23
CA LYS A 331 -7.67 -17.39 15.79
C LYS A 331 -9.05 -17.63 15.20
N THR A 332 -9.51 -16.71 14.36
CA THR A 332 -10.77 -16.81 13.62
C THR A 332 -10.53 -17.35 12.21
N GLU A 333 -11.59 -17.80 11.53
CA GLU A 333 -11.51 -18.17 10.11
C GLU A 333 -11.45 -16.94 9.18
N THR A 334 -11.66 -15.74 9.72
CA THR A 334 -11.62 -14.49 8.99
C THR A 334 -10.19 -13.98 8.86
N SER A 335 -9.83 -13.54 7.65
CA SER A 335 -8.64 -12.73 7.42
C SER A 335 -9.01 -11.28 7.20
N LEU A 336 -8.15 -10.38 7.65
CA LEU A 336 -8.32 -8.93 7.55
C LEU A 336 -7.00 -8.34 7.08
N LEU A 337 -7.01 -7.53 6.02
CA LEU A 337 -5.78 -6.95 5.43
C LEU A 337 -4.71 -7.99 5.09
N GLY A 338 -5.12 -9.20 4.67
CA GLY A 338 -4.22 -10.32 4.40
C GLY A 338 -3.64 -11.01 5.65
N ALA A 339 -4.03 -10.59 6.86
CA ALA A 339 -3.57 -11.13 8.13
C ALA A 339 -4.65 -11.98 8.83
N ASN A 340 -4.21 -12.90 9.68
CA ASN A 340 -5.11 -13.67 10.54
C ASN A 340 -5.71 -12.78 11.63
N LEU A 341 -7.03 -12.83 11.81
CA LEU A 341 -7.72 -12.15 12.91
C LEU A 341 -7.79 -13.06 14.13
N TYR A 342 -7.29 -12.57 15.26
CA TYR A 342 -7.39 -13.21 16.57
C TYR A 342 -8.36 -12.43 17.45
N THR A 343 -9.20 -13.11 18.23
CA THR A 343 -10.19 -12.45 19.10
C THR A 343 -10.25 -13.04 20.50
N ARG A 344 -10.61 -12.21 21.49
CA ARG A 344 -10.95 -12.64 22.85
C ARG A 344 -12.10 -11.83 23.43
N PRO A 345 -12.93 -12.41 24.33
CA PRO A 345 -13.88 -11.63 25.10
C PRO A 345 -13.15 -10.81 26.17
N VAL A 346 -13.57 -9.56 26.36
CA VAL A 346 -13.10 -8.69 27.43
C VAL A 346 -14.29 -7.97 28.08
N GLU A 347 -14.15 -7.59 29.34
CA GLU A 347 -15.11 -6.69 30.01
C GLU A 347 -14.48 -5.31 30.15
N LEU A 348 -14.97 -4.35 29.37
CA LEU A 348 -14.52 -2.95 29.39
C LEU A 348 -15.75 -2.04 29.37
N CYS A 349 -15.66 -0.86 29.97
CA CYS A 349 -16.80 0.07 30.05
C CYS A 349 -18.08 -0.54 30.65
N ASN A 350 -17.95 -1.49 31.59
CA ASN A 350 -19.05 -2.25 32.18
C ASN A 350 -19.93 -2.98 31.15
N THR A 351 -19.38 -3.32 29.98
CA THR A 351 -20.04 -4.10 28.95
C THR A 351 -19.13 -5.23 28.47
N THR A 352 -19.72 -6.27 27.89
CA THR A 352 -18.97 -7.29 27.17
C THR A 352 -18.53 -6.73 25.84
N ALA A 353 -17.23 -6.82 25.57
CA ALA A 353 -16.62 -6.42 24.32
C ALA A 353 -15.82 -7.58 23.72
N THR A 354 -15.61 -7.52 22.42
CA THR A 354 -14.69 -8.39 21.69
C THR A 354 -13.45 -7.58 21.38
N GLN A 355 -12.29 -8.03 21.87
CA GLN A 355 -11.00 -7.49 21.47
C GLN A 355 -10.47 -8.31 20.29
N GLY A 356 -10.12 -7.63 19.21
CA GLY A 356 -9.48 -8.22 18.03
C GLY A 356 -8.01 -7.80 17.96
N ARG A 357 -7.20 -8.67 17.36
CA ARG A 357 -5.78 -8.43 17.05
C ARG A 357 -5.45 -8.93 15.66
N ILE A 358 -4.65 -8.16 14.94
CA ILE A 358 -3.97 -8.57 13.70
C ILE A 358 -2.50 -8.16 13.75
N TYR A 359 -1.68 -8.86 12.98
CA TYR A 359 -0.28 -8.54 12.75
C TYR A 359 -0.08 -8.29 11.26
N VAL A 360 0.44 -7.12 10.89
CA VAL A 360 0.65 -6.73 9.49
C VAL A 360 2.05 -6.17 9.30
N GLN A 361 2.75 -6.64 8.27
CA GLN A 361 4.10 -6.17 7.95
C GLN A 361 4.07 -4.82 7.23
N ARG A 362 5.02 -3.95 7.56
CA ARG A 362 5.28 -2.64 6.92
C ARG A 362 6.79 -2.48 6.75
N GLY A 363 7.36 -3.03 5.67
CA GLY A 363 8.81 -3.15 5.51
C GLY A 363 9.46 -3.94 6.66
N HIS A 364 10.42 -3.34 7.35
CA HIS A 364 11.06 -3.97 8.53
C HIS A 364 10.25 -3.87 9.82
N TYR A 365 9.03 -3.32 9.78
CA TYR A 365 8.14 -3.28 10.92
C TYR A 365 7.08 -4.39 10.87
N ILE A 366 6.68 -4.87 12.04
CA ILE A 366 5.39 -5.54 12.26
C ILE A 366 4.51 -4.59 13.06
N ALA A 367 3.37 -4.23 12.50
CA ALA A 367 2.32 -3.50 13.19
C ALA A 367 1.35 -4.49 13.84
N THR A 368 1.29 -4.49 15.17
CA THR A 368 0.25 -5.16 15.94
C THR A 368 -0.89 -4.18 16.15
N ILE A 369 -2.05 -4.47 15.57
CA ILE A 369 -3.22 -3.61 15.65
C ILE A 369 -4.26 -4.30 16.50
N GLU A 370 -4.79 -3.61 17.49
CA GLU A 370 -5.87 -4.11 18.34
C GLU A 370 -7.01 -3.12 18.45
N ALA A 371 -8.22 -3.66 18.57
CA ALA A 371 -9.41 -2.88 18.87
C ALA A 371 -10.35 -3.67 19.78
N ALA A 372 -10.88 -3.03 20.82
CA ALA A 372 -11.93 -3.57 21.66
C ALA A 372 -13.27 -2.90 21.36
N ILE A 373 -14.28 -3.69 21.00
CA ILE A 373 -15.58 -3.20 20.52
C ILE A 373 -16.70 -3.88 21.29
N PRO A 374 -17.73 -3.14 21.74
CA PRO A 374 -18.87 -3.73 22.43
C PRO A 374 -19.56 -4.81 21.58
N ALA A 375 -19.90 -5.95 22.18
CA ALA A 375 -20.45 -7.10 21.47
C ALA A 375 -21.87 -6.88 20.90
N ASP A 376 -22.54 -5.81 21.31
CA ASP A 376 -23.90 -5.44 20.89
C ASP A 376 -23.94 -4.56 19.62
N ARG A 377 -22.78 -4.27 19.03
CA ARG A 377 -22.67 -3.44 17.83
C ARG A 377 -23.11 -4.19 16.57
N PRO A 378 -23.73 -3.50 15.60
CA PRO A 378 -24.19 -4.13 14.36
C PRO A 378 -23.05 -4.47 13.38
N TYR A 379 -21.82 -4.03 13.68
CA TYR A 379 -20.60 -4.30 12.91
C TYR A 379 -19.62 -5.09 13.77
N GLY A 380 -18.95 -6.07 13.16
CA GLY A 380 -17.96 -6.91 13.82
C GLY A 380 -16.64 -6.18 14.07
N VAL A 381 -15.76 -6.85 14.81
CA VAL A 381 -14.43 -6.33 15.15
C VAL A 381 -13.54 -6.11 13.92
N ASP A 382 -13.72 -6.95 12.92
CA ASP A 382 -13.10 -6.85 11.60
C ASP A 382 -13.37 -5.50 10.92
N ALA A 383 -14.63 -5.05 10.91
CA ALA A 383 -15.01 -3.80 10.25
C ALA A 383 -14.34 -2.57 10.89
N VAL A 384 -14.26 -2.54 12.23
CA VAL A 384 -13.67 -1.40 12.94
C VAL A 384 -12.14 -1.42 12.87
N MET A 385 -11.53 -2.60 12.93
CA MET A 385 -10.07 -2.73 12.82
C MET A 385 -9.57 -2.24 11.46
N ASP A 386 -10.24 -2.62 10.37
CA ASP A 386 -9.89 -2.19 9.02
C ASP A 386 -10.22 -0.71 8.76
N GLN A 387 -11.41 -0.24 9.17
CA GLN A 387 -11.85 1.11 8.84
C GLN A 387 -11.31 2.21 9.76
N PHE A 388 -10.93 1.89 11.00
CA PHE A 388 -10.56 2.89 12.00
C PHE A 388 -9.18 2.67 12.58
N ALA A 389 -8.91 1.52 13.19
CA ALA A 389 -7.66 1.30 13.92
C ALA A 389 -6.44 1.38 12.99
N ALA A 390 -6.47 0.64 11.88
CA ALA A 390 -5.40 0.69 10.90
C ALA A 390 -5.28 2.08 10.27
N ARG A 391 -6.38 2.66 9.79
CA ARG A 391 -6.32 3.94 9.06
C ARG A 391 -5.84 5.11 9.89
N ILE A 392 -6.30 5.25 11.14
CA ILE A 392 -5.88 6.38 11.99
C ILE A 392 -4.37 6.35 12.23
N TYR A 393 -3.85 5.20 12.67
CA TYR A 393 -2.45 5.06 12.99
C TYR A 393 -1.56 5.05 11.75
N GLU A 394 -1.96 4.34 10.70
CA GLU A 394 -1.18 4.27 9.48
C GLU A 394 -1.16 5.59 8.70
N LEU A 395 -2.22 6.41 8.76
CA LEU A 395 -2.18 7.79 8.25
C LEU A 395 -1.24 8.67 9.08
N THR A 396 -1.27 8.53 10.40
CA THR A 396 -0.37 9.27 11.30
C THR A 396 1.09 8.92 11.04
N LEU A 397 1.38 7.66 10.77
CA LEU A 397 2.70 7.13 10.48
C LEU A 397 3.00 7.08 8.97
N ALA A 398 2.19 7.73 8.11
CA ALA A 398 2.25 7.48 6.67
C ALA A 398 3.62 7.78 6.06
N ASP A 399 4.25 8.89 6.44
CA ASP A 399 5.60 9.21 5.95
C ASP A 399 6.61 8.13 6.38
N ILE A 400 6.57 7.71 7.64
CA ILE A 400 7.46 6.67 8.20
C ILE A 400 7.30 5.35 7.45
N LEU A 401 6.06 4.87 7.33
CA LEU A 401 5.79 3.56 6.72
C LEU A 401 6.09 3.57 5.21
N ARG A 402 5.91 4.70 4.53
CA ARG A 402 6.25 4.81 3.09
C ARG A 402 7.74 4.85 2.82
N ARG A 403 8.55 5.40 3.72
CA ARG A 403 10.01 5.31 3.57
C ARG A 403 10.45 3.85 3.46
N GLU A 404 9.76 2.94 4.13
CA GLU A 404 10.06 1.51 4.06
C GLU A 404 9.63 0.81 2.78
N VAL A 405 8.59 1.31 2.12
CA VAL A 405 8.24 0.87 0.76
C VAL A 405 9.35 1.31 -0.20
N ARG A 406 9.74 2.58 -0.09
CA ARG A 406 10.72 3.26 -0.94
C ARG A 406 12.19 2.86 -0.77
N ARG A 407 12.48 2.06 0.26
CA ARG A 407 13.83 1.64 0.66
C ARG A 407 14.28 0.33 0.02
N GLN A 408 13.31 -0.49 -0.36
CA GLN A 408 13.53 -1.77 -1.01
C GLN A 408 13.90 -1.51 -2.48
#